data_AF-A0A9D1DA68-F1
#
_entry.id   AF-A0A9D1DA68-F1
#
_cell.length_a   1.000
_cell.length_b   1.000
_cell.length_c   1.000
_cell.angle_alpha   90.00
_cell.angle_beta   90.00
_cell.angle_gamma   90.00
#
_symmetry.space_group_name_H-M   'P 1'
#
loop_
_entity.id
_entity.type
_entity.pdbx_description
1 polymer ?
#
loop_
_entity_poly.entity_id
_entity_poly.type
_entity_poly.pdbx_seq_one_letter_code
_entity_poly.pdbx_strand_id
1 'polypeptide(L)'
;MRKIIIKSALVTLAVVVGCTVLVFAVLSLGFPRILCGWCEQLGNYGFAVRYASLYYSYTGDIADLGRCVDDSILAESDGFIIEYASELVDKAEFGEYCELRDEEVNGSISDDENFDGISFSYRQYVFGSLASAYYRGGDDELAIGTAVSALDADVDRNTFSSSEYSGEITGFPVNNALGSLALRVIENGDGTAGEKILGILDDVTAQSDAEVLYLATLANALMEL
;
A
#
# COMPACT_ATOMS: atom_id res chain seq x y z
N MET A 1 -43.79 -39.40 -11.19
CA MET A 1 -42.33 -39.63 -11.30
C MET A 1 -41.52 -38.33 -11.43
N ARG A 2 -41.71 -37.48 -12.46
CA ARG A 2 -40.99 -36.19 -12.60
C ARG A 2 -40.98 -35.32 -11.33
N LYS A 3 -42.12 -35.16 -10.65
CA LYS A 3 -42.24 -34.40 -9.39
C LYS A 3 -41.42 -35.00 -8.22
N ILE A 4 -41.23 -36.31 -8.19
CA ILE A 4 -40.46 -36.99 -7.13
C ILE A 4 -38.96 -36.81 -7.38
N ILE A 5 -38.53 -36.96 -8.64
CA ILE A 5 -37.13 -36.74 -9.06
C ILE A 5 -36.72 -35.30 -8.76
N ILE A 6 -37.55 -34.31 -9.11
CA ILE A 6 -37.27 -32.89 -8.85
C ILE A 6 -37.19 -32.61 -7.34
N LYS A 7 -38.11 -33.15 -6.52
CA LYS A 7 -38.04 -32.99 -5.06
C LYS A 7 -36.79 -33.62 -4.46
N SER A 8 -36.42 -34.82 -4.87
CA SER A 8 -35.21 -35.49 -4.38
C SER A 8 -33.96 -34.71 -4.76
N ALA A 9 -33.85 -34.24 -6.01
CA ALA A 9 -32.72 -33.44 -6.47
C ALA A 9 -32.60 -32.10 -5.70
N LEU A 10 -33.73 -31.42 -5.44
CA LEU A 10 -33.75 -30.19 -4.64
C LEU A 10 -33.30 -30.43 -3.19
N VAL A 11 -33.73 -31.52 -2.57
CA VAL A 11 -33.29 -31.87 -1.21
C VAL A 11 -31.80 -32.18 -1.19
N THR A 12 -31.30 -32.98 -2.14
CA THR A 12 -29.86 -33.27 -2.24
C THR A 12 -29.04 -31.99 -2.46
N LEU A 13 -29.49 -31.10 -3.36
CA LEU A 13 -28.82 -29.82 -3.58
C LEU A 13 -28.82 -28.95 -2.32
N ALA A 14 -29.96 -28.87 -1.62
CA ALA A 14 -30.06 -28.10 -0.37
C ALA A 14 -29.13 -28.65 0.72
N VAL A 15 -29.01 -29.97 0.85
CA VAL A 15 -28.08 -30.60 1.79
C VAL A 15 -26.63 -30.30 1.41
N VAL A 16 -26.28 -30.43 0.13
CA VAL A 16 -24.92 -30.12 -0.34
C VAL A 16 -24.57 -28.66 -0.09
N VAL A 17 -25.46 -27.73 -0.45
CA VAL A 17 -25.28 -26.30 -0.20
C VAL A 17 -25.15 -26.03 1.31
N GLY A 18 -26.00 -26.64 2.14
CA GLY A 18 -25.93 -26.52 3.59
C GLY A 18 -24.59 -26.99 4.17
N CYS A 19 -24.10 -28.15 3.72
CA CYS A 19 -22.78 -28.64 4.10
C CYS A 19 -21.65 -27.71 3.62
N THR A 20 -21.73 -27.20 2.39
CA THR A 20 -20.74 -26.26 1.86
C THR A 20 -20.69 -24.97 2.69
N VAL A 21 -21.85 -24.41 3.06
CA VAL A 21 -21.92 -23.21 3.91
C VAL A 21 -21.32 -23.49 5.29
N LEU A 22 -21.59 -24.64 5.89
CA LEU A 22 -21.01 -25.02 7.18
C LEU A 22 -19.49 -25.16 7.12
N VAL A 23 -18.97 -25.84 6.09
CA VAL A 23 -17.51 -25.96 5.89
C VAL A 23 -16.90 -24.59 5.69
N PHE A 24 -17.51 -23.73 4.88
CA PHE A 24 -17.01 -22.37 4.64
C PHE A 24 -17.00 -21.54 5.92
N ALA A 25 -18.04 -21.63 6.75
CA ALA A 25 -18.09 -20.94 8.04
C ALA A 25 -16.99 -21.41 9.00
N VAL A 26 -16.73 -22.72 9.08
CA VAL A 26 -15.65 -23.28 9.90
C VAL A 26 -14.28 -22.82 9.39
N LEU A 27 -14.06 -22.84 8.08
CA LEU A 27 -12.80 -22.36 7.49
C LEU A 27 -12.61 -20.86 7.71
N SER A 28 -13.68 -20.07 7.59
CA SER A 28 -13.65 -18.61 7.78
C SER A 28 -13.18 -18.22 9.18
N LEU A 29 -13.64 -18.93 10.20
CA LEU A 29 -13.32 -18.61 11.59
C LEU A 29 -12.06 -19.32 12.08
N GLY A 30 -11.85 -20.58 11.69
CA GLY A 30 -10.76 -21.42 12.18
C GLY A 30 -9.46 -21.30 11.40
N PHE A 31 -9.53 -20.93 10.12
CA PHE A 31 -8.36 -20.91 9.22
C PHE A 31 -8.34 -19.69 8.28
N PRO A 32 -8.53 -18.45 8.78
CA PRO A 32 -8.59 -17.27 7.92
C PRO A 32 -7.32 -17.07 7.10
N ARG A 33 -6.13 -17.37 7.62
CA ARG A 33 -4.86 -17.33 6.86
C ARG A 33 -4.89 -18.18 5.57
N ILE A 34 -5.54 -19.35 5.60
CA ILE A 34 -5.64 -20.22 4.41
C ILE A 34 -6.57 -19.60 3.37
N LEU A 35 -7.71 -19.05 3.81
CA LEU A 35 -8.66 -18.41 2.92
C LEU A 35 -8.10 -17.11 2.32
N CYS A 36 -7.29 -16.37 3.08
CA CYS A 36 -6.52 -15.23 2.58
C CYS A 36 -5.67 -15.64 1.37
N GLY A 37 -4.83 -16.67 1.54
CA GLY A 37 -3.99 -17.19 0.45
C GLY A 37 -4.78 -17.72 -0.75
N TRP A 38 -5.97 -18.28 -0.53
CA TRP A 38 -6.86 -18.67 -1.63
C TRP A 38 -7.43 -17.45 -2.37
N CYS A 39 -7.81 -16.40 -1.65
CA CYS A 39 -8.28 -15.16 -2.24
C CYS A 39 -7.18 -14.49 -3.06
N GLU A 40 -5.95 -14.42 -2.55
CA GLU A 40 -4.76 -13.92 -3.27
C GLU A 40 -4.52 -14.70 -4.57
N GLN A 41 -4.52 -16.04 -4.52
CA GLN A 41 -4.32 -16.88 -5.71
C GLN A 41 -5.39 -16.67 -6.79
N LEU A 42 -6.60 -16.26 -6.39
CA LEU A 42 -7.69 -15.94 -7.31
C LEU A 42 -7.69 -14.47 -7.75
N GLY A 43 -6.72 -13.66 -7.29
CA GLY A 43 -6.65 -12.22 -7.54
C GLY A 43 -7.74 -11.41 -6.84
N ASN A 44 -8.38 -11.99 -5.82
CA ASN A 44 -9.48 -11.37 -5.09
C ASN A 44 -9.00 -10.71 -3.79
N TYR A 45 -8.19 -9.67 -3.94
CA TYR A 45 -7.52 -9.00 -2.82
C TYR A 45 -8.51 -8.34 -1.85
N GLY A 46 -9.66 -7.85 -2.32
CA GLY A 46 -10.69 -7.28 -1.42
C GLY A 46 -11.24 -8.27 -0.39
N PHE A 47 -11.30 -9.57 -0.71
CA PHE A 47 -11.59 -10.61 0.28
C PHE A 47 -10.34 -11.08 1.03
N ALA A 48 -9.16 -11.06 0.39
CA ALA A 48 -7.89 -11.36 1.05
C ALA A 48 -7.69 -10.45 2.27
N VAL A 49 -7.82 -9.13 2.12
CA VAL A 49 -7.72 -8.14 3.22
C VAL A 49 -8.64 -8.50 4.40
N ARG A 50 -9.86 -8.97 4.14
CA ARG A 50 -10.82 -9.32 5.20
C ARG A 50 -10.38 -10.54 6.00
N TYR A 51 -9.78 -11.52 5.34
CA TYR A 51 -9.25 -12.70 6.03
C TYR A 51 -7.88 -12.44 6.66
N ALA A 52 -7.05 -11.61 6.03
CA ALA A 52 -5.79 -11.11 6.59
C ALA A 52 -6.07 -10.37 7.91
N SER A 53 -6.98 -9.39 7.89
CA SER A 53 -7.35 -8.59 9.08
C SER A 53 -7.99 -9.45 10.17
N LEU A 54 -8.84 -10.43 9.82
CA LEU A 54 -9.38 -11.37 10.80
C LEU A 54 -8.26 -12.20 11.44
N TYR A 55 -7.30 -12.67 10.67
CA TYR A 55 -6.17 -13.41 11.21
C TYR A 55 -5.24 -12.52 12.05
N TYR A 56 -4.95 -11.30 11.59
CA TYR A 56 -4.21 -10.29 12.34
C TYR A 56 -4.87 -10.00 13.69
N SER A 57 -6.20 -9.91 13.74
CA SER A 57 -6.93 -9.72 15.01
C SER A 57 -6.70 -10.84 16.04
N TYR A 58 -6.26 -12.02 15.59
CA TYR A 58 -5.94 -13.15 16.47
C TYR A 58 -4.46 -13.16 16.91
N THR A 59 -3.55 -12.67 16.07
CA THR A 59 -2.10 -12.78 16.30
C THR A 59 -1.49 -11.49 16.83
N GLY A 60 -1.94 -10.33 16.33
CA GLY A 60 -1.31 -9.03 16.55
C GLY A 60 0.07 -8.89 15.91
N ASP A 61 0.47 -9.83 15.05
CA ASP A 61 1.81 -9.88 14.44
C ASP A 61 1.94 -8.82 13.33
N ILE A 62 3.06 -8.08 13.31
CA ILE A 62 3.35 -7.07 12.30
C ILE A 62 3.42 -7.66 10.89
N ALA A 63 3.85 -8.90 10.73
CA ALA A 63 3.85 -9.57 9.42
C ALA A 63 2.43 -9.82 8.90
N ASP A 64 1.49 -10.12 9.79
CA ASP A 64 0.08 -10.27 9.41
C ASP A 64 -0.57 -8.91 9.10
N LEU A 65 -0.15 -7.83 9.79
CA LEU A 65 -0.55 -6.46 9.44
C LEU A 65 0.05 -6.01 8.10
N GLY A 66 1.32 -6.30 7.85
CA GLY A 66 1.98 -6.04 6.56
C GLY A 66 1.28 -6.74 5.41
N ARG A 67 0.81 -7.97 5.61
CA ARG A 67 -0.05 -8.66 4.63
C ARG A 67 -1.37 -7.93 4.40
N CYS A 68 -2.02 -7.41 5.45
CA CYS A 68 -3.22 -6.59 5.29
C CYS A 68 -2.94 -5.37 4.41
N VAL A 69 -1.78 -4.71 4.58
CA VAL A 69 -1.36 -3.56 3.77
C VAL A 69 -1.13 -3.96 2.32
N ASP A 70 -0.33 -4.99 2.07
CA ASP A 70 -0.03 -5.48 0.72
C ASP A 70 -1.33 -5.84 -0.03
N ASP A 71 -2.22 -6.60 0.60
CA ASP A 71 -3.53 -6.95 0.03
C ASP A 71 -4.42 -5.71 -0.18
N SER A 72 -4.34 -4.69 0.69
CA SER A 72 -5.14 -3.47 0.56
C SER A 72 -4.69 -2.63 -0.63
N ILE A 73 -3.38 -2.56 -0.85
CA ILE A 73 -2.79 -1.89 -2.01
C ILE A 73 -3.15 -2.63 -3.29
N LEU A 74 -3.03 -3.96 -3.31
CA LEU A 74 -3.42 -4.79 -4.45
C LEU A 74 -4.94 -4.78 -4.73
N ALA A 75 -5.75 -4.53 -3.71
CA ALA A 75 -7.20 -4.33 -3.84
C ALA A 75 -7.57 -2.92 -4.31
N GLU A 76 -6.61 -1.98 -4.37
CA GLU A 76 -6.82 -0.55 -4.65
C GLU A 76 -7.92 0.08 -3.75
N SER A 77 -8.01 -0.38 -2.51
CA SER A 77 -9.05 0.04 -1.56
C SER A 77 -8.53 1.12 -0.63
N ASP A 78 -8.75 2.41 -0.98
CA ASP A 78 -8.27 3.55 -0.19
C ASP A 78 -8.65 3.47 1.30
N GLY A 79 -9.87 3.02 1.61
CA GLY A 79 -10.30 2.85 3.00
C GLY A 79 -9.46 1.82 3.77
N PHE A 80 -9.11 0.70 3.13
CA PHE A 80 -8.27 -0.32 3.77
C PHE A 80 -6.79 0.08 3.78
N ILE A 81 -6.30 0.77 2.75
CA ILE A 81 -4.95 1.33 2.73
C ILE A 81 -4.80 2.31 3.89
N ILE A 82 -5.73 3.26 4.03
CA ILE A 82 -5.70 4.22 5.14
C ILE A 82 -5.76 3.50 6.48
N GLU A 83 -6.67 2.54 6.66
CA GLU A 83 -6.81 1.79 7.92
C GLU A 83 -5.53 1.04 8.29
N TYR A 84 -5.06 0.12 7.45
CA TYR A 84 -3.98 -0.79 7.82
C TYR A 84 -2.59 -0.20 7.60
N ALA A 85 -2.39 0.62 6.57
CA ALA A 85 -1.07 1.22 6.34
C ALA A 85 -0.76 2.30 7.36
N SER A 86 -1.75 3.10 7.79
CA SER A 86 -1.53 4.05 8.89
C SER A 86 -1.19 3.32 10.20
N GLU A 87 -1.91 2.23 10.50
CA GLU A 87 -1.59 1.41 11.68
C GLU A 87 -0.18 0.81 11.58
N LEU A 88 0.23 0.33 10.40
CA LEU A 88 1.52 -0.30 10.18
C LEU A 88 2.68 0.69 10.36
N VAL A 89 2.61 1.87 9.73
CA VAL A 89 3.70 2.86 9.79
C VAL A 89 3.88 3.45 11.19
N ASP A 90 2.87 3.34 12.05
CA ASP A 90 2.91 3.78 13.45
C ASP A 90 3.41 2.71 14.43
N LYS A 91 3.68 1.48 13.97
CA LYS A 91 4.30 0.46 14.83
C LYS A 91 5.76 0.81 15.10
N ALA A 92 6.20 0.57 16.33
CA ALA A 92 7.60 0.79 16.71
C ALA A 92 8.55 -0.11 15.92
N GLU A 93 8.08 -1.31 15.57
CA GLU A 93 8.81 -2.33 14.82
C GLU A 93 8.77 -2.10 13.29
N PHE A 94 8.11 -1.04 12.80
CA PHE A 94 7.93 -0.80 11.37
C PHE A 94 9.25 -0.70 10.60
N GLY A 95 10.25 -0.01 11.16
CA GLY A 95 11.57 0.11 10.54
C GLY A 95 12.26 -1.24 10.34
N GLU A 96 12.29 -2.08 11.38
CA GLU A 96 12.85 -3.44 11.30
C GLU A 96 12.07 -4.31 10.31
N TYR A 97 10.74 -4.18 10.29
CA TYR A 97 9.91 -4.89 9.33
C TYR A 97 10.19 -4.46 7.88
N CYS A 98 10.40 -3.17 7.61
CA CYS A 98 10.82 -2.70 6.30
C CYS A 98 12.15 -3.31 5.86
N GLU A 99 13.16 -3.36 6.75
CA GLU A 99 14.46 -3.94 6.43
C GLU A 99 14.35 -5.42 6.05
N LEU A 100 13.54 -6.20 6.79
CA LEU A 100 13.27 -7.60 6.47
C LEU A 100 12.63 -7.76 5.09
N ARG A 101 11.63 -6.93 4.77
CA ARG A 101 10.93 -6.95 3.47
C ARG A 101 11.85 -6.52 2.32
N ASP A 102 12.71 -5.54 2.57
CA ASP A 102 13.69 -5.07 1.61
C ASP A 102 14.71 -6.17 1.31
N GLU A 103 15.19 -6.91 2.32
CA GLU A 103 16.09 -8.05 2.12
C GLU A 103 15.41 -9.19 1.33
N GLU A 104 14.17 -9.55 1.69
CA GLU A 104 13.41 -10.61 1.00
C GLU A 104 13.21 -10.30 -0.49
N VAL A 105 12.78 -9.07 -0.81
CA VAL A 105 12.48 -8.67 -2.19
C VAL A 105 13.76 -8.41 -2.98
N ASN A 106 14.70 -7.64 -2.43
CA ASN A 106 15.92 -7.30 -3.14
C ASN A 106 16.82 -8.53 -3.36
N GLY A 107 16.88 -9.44 -2.39
CA GLY A 107 17.60 -10.71 -2.54
C GLY A 107 16.98 -11.64 -3.59
N SER A 108 15.69 -11.48 -3.89
CA SER A 108 15.01 -12.25 -4.94
C SER A 108 15.23 -11.69 -6.35
N ILE A 109 15.50 -10.38 -6.48
CA ILE A 109 15.73 -9.71 -7.79
C ILE A 109 17.21 -9.58 -8.14
N SER A 110 18.12 -9.61 -7.17
CA SER A 110 19.56 -9.40 -7.39
C SER A 110 20.22 -10.45 -8.29
N ASP A 111 19.60 -11.62 -8.45
CA ASP A 111 20.10 -12.71 -9.28
C ASP A 111 19.57 -12.65 -10.74
N ASP A 112 18.74 -11.66 -11.08
CA ASP A 112 18.14 -11.51 -12.41
C ASP A 112 18.75 -10.31 -13.15
N GLU A 113 19.48 -10.57 -14.23
CA GLU A 113 20.14 -9.55 -15.07
C GLU A 113 19.17 -8.51 -15.64
N ASN A 114 17.86 -8.79 -15.68
CA ASN A 114 16.85 -7.83 -16.14
C ASN A 114 16.54 -6.73 -15.11
N PHE A 115 16.94 -6.94 -13.85
CA PHE A 115 16.65 -6.03 -12.73
C PHE A 115 17.93 -5.38 -12.16
N ASP A 116 19.05 -5.45 -12.90
CA ASP A 116 20.29 -4.79 -12.51
C ASP A 116 20.08 -3.27 -12.31
N GLY A 117 20.50 -2.77 -11.14
CA GLY A 117 20.31 -1.38 -10.74
C GLY A 117 18.91 -1.00 -10.24
N ILE A 118 17.96 -1.94 -10.14
CA ILE A 118 16.64 -1.70 -9.51
C ILE A 118 16.72 -2.11 -8.04
N SER A 119 16.31 -1.19 -7.16
CA SER A 119 16.15 -1.47 -5.73
C SER A 119 14.71 -1.21 -5.30
N PHE A 120 14.23 -2.06 -4.41
CA PHE A 120 12.93 -1.94 -3.77
C PHE A 120 13.09 -1.38 -2.35
N SER A 121 12.16 -0.51 -1.96
CA SER A 121 12.00 -0.07 -0.58
C SER A 121 10.53 -0.20 -0.15
N TYR A 122 10.29 -1.07 0.81
CA TYR A 122 8.99 -1.34 1.41
C TYR A 122 8.45 -0.09 2.11
N ARG A 123 9.32 0.69 2.75
CA ARG A 123 8.95 1.98 3.33
C ARG A 123 8.37 2.90 2.26
N GLN A 124 9.09 3.12 1.16
CA GLN A 124 8.62 4.00 0.08
C GLN A 124 7.33 3.47 -0.56
N TYR A 125 7.21 2.15 -0.72
CA TYR A 125 6.02 1.49 -1.26
C TYR A 125 4.77 1.72 -0.39
N VAL A 126 4.87 1.48 0.93
CA VAL A 126 3.75 1.65 1.86
C VAL A 126 3.37 3.13 2.00
N PHE A 127 4.35 4.00 2.23
CA PHE A 127 4.08 5.43 2.37
C PHE A 127 3.55 6.07 1.08
N GLY A 128 4.06 5.68 -0.09
CA GLY A 128 3.56 6.19 -1.38
C GLY A 128 2.12 5.79 -1.63
N SER A 129 1.74 4.57 -1.28
CA SER A 129 0.36 4.08 -1.36
C SER A 129 -0.56 4.79 -0.39
N LEU A 130 -0.12 4.97 0.87
CA LEU A 130 -0.87 5.67 1.90
C LEU A 130 -1.07 7.15 1.57
N ALA A 131 0.00 7.84 1.14
CA ALA A 131 -0.06 9.23 0.68
C ALA A 131 -1.04 9.39 -0.48
N SER A 132 -0.98 8.49 -1.46
CA SER A 132 -1.90 8.50 -2.60
C SER A 132 -3.36 8.26 -2.18
N ALA A 133 -3.60 7.42 -1.17
CA ALA A 133 -4.94 7.18 -0.63
C ALA A 133 -5.47 8.41 0.12
N TYR A 134 -4.65 9.08 0.93
CA TYR A 134 -5.03 10.35 1.57
C TYR A 134 -5.35 11.46 0.56
N TYR A 135 -4.55 11.56 -0.50
CA TYR A 135 -4.79 12.53 -1.57
C TYR A 135 -6.13 12.26 -2.28
N ARG A 136 -6.43 10.99 -2.62
CA ARG A 136 -7.76 10.63 -3.16
C ARG A 136 -8.90 10.86 -2.16
N GLY A 137 -8.60 10.79 -0.87
CA GLY A 137 -9.50 11.17 0.21
C GLY A 137 -9.73 12.68 0.36
N GLY A 138 -8.95 13.51 -0.36
CA GLY A 138 -9.06 14.98 -0.34
C GLY A 138 -8.27 15.67 0.77
N ASP A 139 -7.32 14.99 1.39
CA ASP A 139 -6.44 15.56 2.43
C ASP A 139 -5.01 15.71 1.91
N ASP A 140 -4.77 16.80 1.17
CA ASP A 140 -3.48 17.05 0.50
C ASP A 140 -2.34 17.24 1.50
N GLU A 141 -2.57 17.92 2.61
CA GLU A 141 -1.53 18.17 3.61
C GLU A 141 -1.08 16.86 4.26
N LEU A 142 -2.03 16.02 4.65
CA LEU A 142 -1.72 14.72 5.21
C LEU A 142 -1.07 13.80 4.17
N ALA A 143 -1.50 13.86 2.91
CA ALA A 143 -0.89 13.11 1.82
C ALA A 143 0.57 13.50 1.62
N ILE A 144 0.85 14.80 1.50
CA ILE A 144 2.20 15.32 1.31
C ILE A 144 3.06 15.03 2.54
N GLY A 145 2.56 15.32 3.75
CA GLY A 145 3.27 15.02 4.99
C GLY A 145 3.60 13.53 5.15
N THR A 146 2.67 12.66 4.75
CA THR A 146 2.91 11.20 4.71
C THR A 146 4.04 10.87 3.75
N ALA A 147 4.02 11.41 2.53
CA ALA A 147 5.07 11.15 1.54
C ALA A 147 6.44 11.69 1.97
N VAL A 148 6.49 12.89 2.56
CA VAL A 148 7.71 13.50 3.11
C VAL A 148 8.25 12.67 4.27
N SER A 149 7.38 12.19 5.17
CA SER A 149 7.80 11.37 6.32
C SER A 149 8.45 10.03 5.95
N ALA A 150 8.30 9.60 4.68
CA ALA A 150 9.02 8.44 4.15
C ALA A 150 10.49 8.74 3.85
N LEU A 151 10.81 10.00 3.53
CA LEU A 151 12.16 10.48 3.20
C LEU A 151 12.84 11.08 4.44
N ASP A 152 12.07 11.73 5.31
CA ASP A 152 12.53 12.33 6.56
C ASP A 152 11.72 11.77 7.74
N ALA A 153 12.33 10.92 8.56
CA ALA A 153 11.65 10.29 9.69
C ALA A 153 11.29 11.26 10.83
N ASP A 154 11.88 12.44 10.87
CA ASP A 154 11.63 13.44 11.93
C ASP A 154 10.35 14.26 11.66
N VAL A 155 9.77 14.12 10.47
CA VAL A 155 8.53 14.81 10.08
C VAL A 155 7.31 14.08 10.64
N ASP A 156 6.58 14.74 11.55
CA ASP A 156 5.24 14.29 11.96
C ASP A 156 4.20 14.67 10.90
N ARG A 157 3.84 13.66 10.10
CA ARG A 157 2.83 13.76 9.04
C ARG A 157 1.46 14.26 9.52
N ASN A 158 1.08 14.05 10.77
CA ASN A 158 -0.24 14.44 11.28
C ASN A 158 -0.34 15.93 11.59
N THR A 159 0.79 16.61 11.73
CA THR A 159 0.87 18.06 11.97
C THR A 159 1.57 18.79 10.83
N PHE A 160 1.81 18.11 9.71
CA PHE A 160 2.50 18.66 8.57
C PHE A 160 1.73 19.83 7.94
N SER A 161 2.45 20.85 7.49
CA SER A 161 1.94 21.89 6.61
C SER A 161 2.99 22.22 5.54
N SER A 162 2.61 22.11 4.27
CA SER A 162 3.51 22.43 3.16
C SER A 162 3.94 23.90 3.16
N SER A 163 3.13 24.80 3.74
CA SER A 163 3.44 26.23 3.84
C SER A 163 4.42 26.60 4.95
N GLU A 164 4.62 25.70 5.92
CA GLU A 164 5.51 25.89 7.08
C GLU A 164 6.72 24.95 7.03
N TYR A 165 6.72 23.97 6.13
CA TYR A 165 7.80 23.03 5.96
C TYR A 165 9.08 23.74 5.51
N SER A 166 10.18 23.45 6.20
CA SER A 166 11.51 24.02 5.91
C SER A 166 12.63 22.99 6.14
N GLY A 167 12.33 21.71 5.95
CA GLY A 167 13.29 20.61 6.15
C GLY A 167 14.16 20.37 4.93
N GLU A 168 15.43 20.00 5.15
CA GLU A 168 16.37 19.65 4.08
C GLU A 168 16.31 18.14 3.81
N ILE A 169 15.65 17.75 2.71
CA ILE A 169 15.59 16.35 2.29
C ILE A 169 16.89 16.01 1.58
N THR A 170 17.68 15.13 2.19
CA THR A 170 18.93 14.64 1.61
C THR A 170 18.73 13.26 0.99
N GLY A 171 18.95 13.16 -0.33
CA GLY A 171 18.69 11.96 -1.11
C GLY A 171 17.23 11.91 -1.59
N PHE A 172 17.05 11.56 -2.87
CA PHE A 172 15.74 11.45 -3.50
C PHE A 172 15.63 10.19 -4.36
N PRO A 173 15.57 8.99 -3.74
CA PRO A 173 15.61 7.72 -4.44
C PRO A 173 14.53 7.65 -5.52
N VAL A 174 14.86 7.06 -6.67
CA VAL A 174 13.87 6.87 -7.75
C VAL A 174 12.71 6.01 -7.23
N ASN A 175 11.48 6.39 -7.59
CA ASN A 175 10.24 5.76 -7.11
C ASN A 175 9.98 5.89 -5.61
N ASN A 176 10.46 6.97 -4.97
CA ASN A 176 10.08 7.30 -3.59
C ASN A 176 8.58 7.69 -3.47
N ALA A 177 8.10 7.77 -2.23
CA ALA A 177 6.71 8.08 -1.90
C ALA A 177 6.27 9.46 -2.41
N LEU A 178 7.13 10.49 -2.28
CA LEU A 178 6.84 11.84 -2.75
C LEU A 178 6.78 11.90 -4.29
N GLY A 179 7.66 11.17 -4.96
CA GLY A 179 7.63 11.01 -6.41
C GLY A 179 6.37 10.28 -6.90
N SER A 180 5.93 9.24 -6.19
CA SER A 180 4.68 8.52 -6.50
C SER A 180 3.44 9.40 -6.31
N LEU A 181 3.40 10.20 -5.24
CA LEU A 181 2.35 11.19 -5.02
C LEU A 181 2.37 12.28 -6.10
N ALA A 182 3.54 12.80 -6.45
CA ALA A 182 3.70 13.81 -7.50
C ALA A 182 3.14 13.31 -8.84
N LEU A 183 3.47 12.07 -9.25
CA LEU A 183 2.91 11.46 -10.45
C LEU A 183 1.37 11.41 -10.41
N ARG A 184 0.79 11.04 -9.26
CA ARG A 184 -0.66 11.00 -9.09
C ARG A 184 -1.30 12.38 -9.21
N VAL A 185 -0.66 13.41 -8.64
CA VAL A 185 -1.10 14.80 -8.72
C VAL A 185 -1.05 15.29 -10.18
N ILE A 186 0.03 14.98 -10.89
CA ILE A 186 0.19 15.27 -12.32
C ILE A 186 -0.91 14.60 -13.16
N GLU A 187 -1.14 13.30 -12.94
CA GLU A 187 -2.18 12.54 -13.65
C GLU A 187 -3.58 13.15 -13.46
N ASN A 188 -3.86 13.72 -12.29
CA ASN A 188 -5.14 14.34 -11.96
C ASN A 188 -5.26 15.78 -12.44
N GLY A 189 -4.18 16.42 -12.91
CA GLY A 189 -4.19 17.82 -13.31
C GLY A 189 -4.37 18.79 -12.13
N ASP A 190 -3.98 18.41 -10.92
CA ASP A 190 -4.19 19.23 -9.71
C ASP A 190 -3.05 20.21 -9.50
N GLY A 191 -3.18 21.42 -10.05
CA GLY A 191 -2.19 22.48 -9.89
C GLY A 191 -2.03 22.97 -8.44
N THR A 192 -3.06 22.85 -7.58
CA THR A 192 -2.95 23.34 -6.19
C THR A 192 -2.08 22.41 -5.36
N ALA A 193 -2.33 21.10 -5.42
CA ALA A 193 -1.46 20.11 -4.81
C ALA A 193 -0.07 20.12 -5.48
N GLY A 194 -0.03 20.35 -6.79
CA GLY A 194 1.20 20.43 -7.58
C GLY A 194 2.14 21.54 -7.12
N GLU A 195 1.63 22.75 -6.90
CA GLU A 195 2.40 23.89 -6.37
C GLU A 195 2.98 23.59 -4.99
N LYS A 196 2.22 22.93 -4.11
CA LYS A 196 2.69 22.55 -2.77
C LYS A 196 3.84 21.55 -2.83
N ILE A 197 3.72 20.52 -3.68
CA ILE A 197 4.77 19.53 -3.87
C ILE A 197 6.02 20.19 -4.48
N LEU A 198 5.85 21.05 -5.48
CA LEU A 198 6.96 21.76 -6.11
C LEU A 198 7.78 22.57 -5.10
N GLY A 199 7.11 23.29 -4.19
CA GLY A 199 7.78 24.03 -3.13
C GLY A 199 8.64 23.17 -2.19
N ILE A 200 8.26 21.90 -1.99
CA ILE A 200 9.06 20.94 -1.21
C ILE A 200 10.24 20.42 -2.04
N LEU A 201 10.03 20.15 -3.33
CA LEU A 201 11.07 19.64 -4.22
C LEU A 201 12.22 20.63 -4.42
N ASP A 202 11.97 21.94 -4.29
CA ASP A 202 12.99 22.99 -4.38
C ASP A 202 14.08 22.86 -3.30
N ASP A 203 13.75 22.29 -2.14
CA ASP A 203 14.66 22.09 -1.00
C ASP A 203 15.27 20.66 -0.95
N VAL A 204 15.04 19.84 -1.97
CA VAL A 204 15.58 18.47 -2.06
C VAL A 204 16.99 18.46 -2.64
N THR A 205 17.92 17.82 -1.94
CA THR A 205 19.29 17.58 -2.44
C THR A 205 19.46 16.15 -2.93
N ALA A 206 19.46 15.96 -4.26
CA ALA A 206 19.73 14.68 -4.90
C ALA A 206 21.20 14.23 -4.74
N GLN A 207 21.43 12.93 -4.59
CA GLN A 207 22.76 12.34 -4.31
C GLN A 207 23.36 11.55 -5.49
N SER A 208 22.60 11.33 -6.56
CA SER A 208 23.09 10.67 -7.78
C SER A 208 22.51 11.27 -9.05
N ASP A 209 23.15 11.02 -10.20
CA ASP A 209 22.67 11.49 -11.51
C ASP A 209 21.24 10.99 -11.82
N ALA A 210 20.91 9.78 -11.37
CA ALA A 210 19.57 9.20 -11.54
C ALA A 210 18.52 9.97 -10.72
N GLU A 211 18.86 10.34 -9.48
CA GLU A 211 17.98 11.14 -8.63
C GLU A 211 17.82 12.57 -9.17
N VAL A 212 18.90 13.18 -9.66
CA VAL A 212 18.86 14.51 -10.30
C VAL A 212 17.91 14.50 -11.51
N LEU A 213 18.03 13.49 -12.38
CA LEU A 213 17.17 13.35 -13.55
C LEU A 213 15.71 13.11 -13.13
N TYR A 214 15.47 12.25 -12.14
CA TYR A 214 14.14 11.95 -11.64
C TYR A 214 13.46 13.17 -11.02
N LEU A 215 14.15 13.87 -10.11
CA LEU A 215 13.68 15.09 -9.48
C LEU A 215 13.35 16.18 -10.51
N ALA A 216 14.26 16.43 -11.47
CA ALA A 216 14.04 17.40 -12.53
C ALA A 216 12.85 17.04 -13.43
N THR A 217 12.66 15.75 -13.71
CA THR A 217 11.52 15.27 -14.52
C THR A 217 10.20 15.56 -13.82
N LEU A 218 10.10 15.25 -12.52
CA LEU A 218 8.90 15.53 -11.73
C LEU A 218 8.63 17.03 -11.60
N ALA A 219 9.65 17.83 -11.25
CA ALA A 219 9.51 19.27 -11.10
C ALA A 219 9.05 19.93 -12.40
N ASN A 220 9.62 19.54 -13.55
CA ASN A 220 9.18 20.05 -14.85
C ASN A 220 7.73 19.69 -15.16
N ALA A 221 7.31 18.45 -14.90
CA ALA A 221 5.93 18.03 -15.12
C ALA A 221 4.93 18.75 -14.19
N LEU A 222 5.31 19.02 -12.94
CA LEU A 222 4.49 19.79 -12.00
C LEU A 222 4.34 21.26 -12.41
N MET A 223 5.39 21.87 -12.96
CA MET A 223 5.34 23.25 -13.48
C MET A 223 4.44 23.42 -14.71
N GLU A 224 4.07 22.33 -15.39
CA GLU A 224 3.18 22.35 -16.56
C GLU A 224 1.68 22.25 -16.21
N LEU A 225 1.33 22.03 -14.93
CA LEU A 225 -0.05 21.98 -14.42
C LEU A 225 -0.69 23.37 -14.35
#